data_AF-V5ZEY2-F1
#
_entry.id   AF-V5ZEY2-F1
#
_cell.length_a   1.000
_cell.length_b   1.000
_cell.length_c   1.000
_cell.angle_alpha   90.00
_cell.angle_beta   90.00
_cell.angle_gamma   90.00
#
_symmetry.space_group_name_H-M   'P 1'
#
loop_
_entity.id
_entity.type
_entity.pdbx_description
1 polymer ?
#
loop_
_entity_poly.entity_id
_entity_poly.type
_entity_poly.pdbx_seq_one_letter_code
_entity_poly.pdbx_strand_id
1 'polypeptide(L)'
;MTQETVADKIGVTPQHVSNIETGNSSVSLTTLVAIANLLKVSADELLCDTIRIAKPVFEKEAQELFNDCNEYEIRVLVDVMKATKTSMRTVKLFENMINENE
;
A
#
# COMPACT_ATOMS: atom_id res chain seq x y z
N MET A 1 2.78 5.73 16.73
CA MET A 1 4.14 5.28 17.11
C MET A 1 5.12 6.33 16.60
N THR A 2 6.17 6.69 17.34
CA THR A 2 7.14 7.73 16.91
C THR A 2 8.38 7.10 16.29
N GLN A 3 9.17 7.88 15.52
CA GLN A 3 10.44 7.41 14.94
C GLN A 3 11.44 6.99 16.03
N GLU A 4 11.47 7.68 17.17
CA GLU A 4 12.29 7.31 18.33
C GLU A 4 11.88 5.94 18.87
N THR A 5 10.57 5.70 19.00
CA THR A 5 10.05 4.41 19.46
C THR A 5 10.38 3.28 18.50
N VAL A 6 10.37 3.54 17.18
CA VAL A 6 10.76 2.55 16.16
C VAL A 6 12.25 2.25 16.28
N ALA A 7 13.07 3.30 16.31
CA ALA A 7 14.52 3.22 16.40
C ALA A 7 14.98 2.40 17.61
N ASP A 8 14.41 2.69 18.78
CA ASP A 8 14.69 1.96 20.03
C ASP A 8 14.34 0.47 19.89
N LYS A 9 13.19 0.16 19.27
CA LYS A 9 12.71 -1.23 19.14
C LYS A 9 13.47 -2.06 18.11
N ILE A 10 14.04 -1.43 17.07
CA ILE A 10 14.80 -2.14 16.03
C ILE A 10 16.33 -1.96 16.18
N GLY A 11 16.78 -1.28 17.25
CA GLY A 11 18.19 -1.13 17.58
C GLY A 11 18.97 -0.23 16.63
N VAL A 12 18.34 0.84 16.12
CA VAL A 12 18.98 1.84 15.24
C VAL A 12 18.81 3.25 15.81
N THR A 13 19.38 4.26 15.17
CA THR A 13 19.19 5.65 15.60
C THR A 13 17.89 6.24 15.00
N PRO A 14 17.22 7.19 15.69
CA PRO A 14 16.08 7.91 15.11
C PRO A 14 16.40 8.57 13.78
N GLN A 15 17.62 9.11 13.64
CA GLN A 15 18.12 9.67 12.38
C GLN A 15 18.17 8.62 11.26
N HIS A 16 18.55 7.37 11.55
CA HIS A 16 18.56 6.30 10.55
C HIS A 16 17.14 5.94 10.10
N VAL A 17 16.17 5.88 11.03
CA VAL A 17 14.74 5.70 10.69
C VAL A 17 14.25 6.84 9.78
N SER A 18 14.54 8.09 10.15
CA SER A 18 14.19 9.26 9.34
C SER A 18 14.80 9.22 7.94
N ASN A 19 16.08 8.84 7.82
CA ASN A 19 16.74 8.69 6.52
C ASN A 19 16.13 7.55 5.69
N ILE A 20 15.66 6.45 6.31
CA ILE A 20 14.95 5.37 5.63
C ILE A 20 13.60 5.89 5.10
N GLU A 21 12.78 6.53 5.95
CA GLU A 21 11.45 7.03 5.58
C GLU A 21 11.49 8.14 4.50
N THR A 22 12.57 8.92 4.47
CA THR A 22 12.77 9.98 3.47
C THR A 22 13.56 9.54 2.23
N GLY A 23 13.93 8.25 2.14
CA GLY A 23 14.69 7.71 1.00
C GLY A 23 16.15 8.16 0.90
N ASN A 24 16.70 8.75 1.96
CA ASN A 24 18.08 9.24 2.03
C ASN A 24 19.11 8.16 2.43
N SER A 25 18.67 6.96 2.82
CA SER A 25 19.57 5.83 3.10
C SER A 25 19.00 4.50 2.64
N SER A 26 19.86 3.61 2.17
CA SER A 26 19.48 2.21 1.94
C SER A 26 19.26 1.48 3.26
N VAL A 27 18.25 0.61 3.28
CA VAL A 27 17.92 -0.24 4.42
C VAL A 27 18.52 -1.64 4.24
N SER A 28 19.09 -2.21 5.30
CA SER A 28 19.52 -3.61 5.27
C SER A 28 18.31 -4.56 5.26
N LEU A 29 18.43 -5.76 4.68
CA LEU A 29 17.35 -6.75 4.73
C LEU A 29 16.94 -7.09 6.17
N THR A 30 17.92 -7.18 7.08
CA THR A 30 17.67 -7.42 8.52
C THR A 30 16.84 -6.30 9.14
N THR A 31 17.16 -5.05 8.84
CA THR A 31 16.40 -3.87 9.32
C THR A 31 15.00 -3.84 8.72
N LEU A 32 14.85 -4.14 7.43
CA LEU A 32 13.53 -4.22 6.77
C LEU A 32 12.64 -5.27 7.44
N VAL A 33 13.16 -6.47 7.70
CA VAL A 33 12.43 -7.54 8.41
C VAL A 33 12.09 -7.12 9.84
N ALA A 34 12.99 -6.44 10.55
CA ALA A 34 12.72 -5.94 11.89
C ALA A 34 11.57 -4.91 11.91
N ILE A 35 11.54 -4.00 10.94
CA ILE A 35 10.45 -3.01 10.76
C ILE A 35 9.13 -3.73 10.46
N ALA A 36 9.12 -4.69 9.53
CA ALA A 36 7.93 -5.46 9.16
C ALA A 36 7.32 -6.17 10.38
N ASN A 37 8.17 -6.87 11.15
CA ASN A 37 7.76 -7.56 12.37
C ASN A 37 7.24 -6.60 13.44
N LEU A 38 7.89 -5.44 13.62
CA LEU A 38 7.46 -4.41 14.56
C LEU A 38 6.07 -3.87 14.23
N LEU A 39 5.81 -3.63 12.94
CA LEU A 39 4.54 -3.10 12.44
C LEU A 39 3.47 -4.18 12.26
N LYS A 40 3.85 -5.47 12.39
CA LYS A 40 2.98 -6.64 12.15
C LYS A 40 2.42 -6.68 10.71
N VAL A 41 3.26 -6.31 9.75
CA VAL A 41 2.94 -6.35 8.32
C VAL A 41 3.98 -7.22 7.59
N SER A 42 3.64 -7.69 6.41
CA SER A 42 4.59 -8.36 5.51
C SER A 42 5.56 -7.38 4.87
N ALA A 43 6.68 -7.88 4.35
CA ALA A 43 7.59 -7.05 3.55
C ALA A 43 6.92 -6.55 2.26
N ASP A 44 6.01 -7.33 1.67
CA ASP A 44 5.22 -6.92 0.51
C ASP A 44 4.33 -5.72 0.81
N GLU A 45 3.71 -5.67 2.00
CA GLU A 45 2.93 -4.52 2.47
C GLU A 45 3.77 -3.26 2.67
N LEU A 46 5.06 -3.38 2.99
CA LEU A 46 5.97 -2.23 3.07
C LEU A 46 6.43 -1.71 1.70
N LEU A 47 6.46 -2.59 0.69
CA LEU A 47 7.08 -2.32 -0.60
C LEU A 47 6.08 -2.17 -1.75
N CYS A 48 4.77 -2.36 -1.49
CA CYS A 48 3.72 -2.45 -2.50
C CYS A 48 3.65 -1.24 -3.44
N ASP A 49 3.99 -0.03 -2.97
CA ASP A 49 4.00 1.18 -3.79
C ASP A 49 5.20 1.28 -4.75
N THR A 50 6.20 0.41 -4.58
CA THR A 50 7.45 0.43 -5.36
C THR A 50 7.59 -0.78 -6.30
N ILE A 51 6.98 -1.91 -5.96
CA ILE A 51 7.10 -3.16 -6.71
C ILE A 51 5.97 -3.33 -7.74
N ARG A 52 6.29 -3.85 -8.93
CA ARG A 52 5.28 -4.02 -10.00
C ARG A 52 4.22 -5.08 -9.67
N ILE A 53 4.57 -6.09 -8.87
CA ILE A 53 3.69 -7.22 -8.53
C ILE A 53 3.07 -6.98 -7.14
N ALA A 54 2.41 -5.84 -6.97
CA ALA A 54 1.80 -5.44 -5.69
C ALA A 54 0.29 -5.72 -5.60
N LYS A 55 -0.33 -6.16 -6.70
CA LYS A 55 -1.78 -6.39 -6.78
C LYS A 55 -2.36 -7.20 -5.60
N PRO A 56 -1.73 -8.31 -5.14
CA PRO A 56 -2.26 -9.09 -4.02
C PRO A 56 -2.37 -8.32 -2.70
N VAL A 57 -1.48 -7.34 -2.46
CA VAL A 57 -1.51 -6.51 -1.24
C VAL A 57 -2.77 -5.66 -1.22
N PHE A 58 -3.09 -4.98 -2.32
CA PHE A 58 -4.30 -4.16 -2.43
C PHE A 58 -5.59 -4.99 -2.44
N GLU A 59 -5.55 -6.22 -2.99
CA GLU A 59 -6.70 -7.14 -2.90
C GLU A 59 -6.96 -7.58 -1.46
N LYS A 60 -5.91 -7.83 -0.67
CA LYS A 60 -6.00 -8.13 0.77
C LYS A 60 -6.54 -6.92 1.54
N GLU A 61 -6.01 -5.72 1.31
CA GLU A 61 -6.46 -4.49 1.98
C GLU A 61 -7.96 -4.23 1.72
N ALA A 62 -8.41 -4.43 0.47
CA ALA A 62 -9.83 -4.34 0.14
C ALA A 62 -10.68 -5.38 0.88
N GLN A 63 -10.19 -6.61 1.06
CA GLN A 63 -10.89 -7.62 1.87
C GLN A 63 -10.97 -7.21 3.34
N GLU A 64 -9.88 -6.69 3.89
CA GLU A 64 -9.82 -6.25 5.28
C GLU A 64 -10.79 -5.10 5.57
N LEU A 65 -11.01 -4.21 4.61
CA LEU A 65 -12.01 -3.13 4.69
C LEU A 65 -13.45 -3.65 4.89
N PHE A 66 -13.76 -4.86 4.44
CA PHE A 66 -15.10 -5.43 4.61
C PHE A 66 -15.29 -6.18 5.93
N ASN A 67 -14.24 -6.41 6.73
CA ASN A 67 -14.29 -7.32 7.87
C ASN A 67 -15.26 -6.90 8.99
N ASP A 68 -15.47 -5.60 9.19
CA ASP A 68 -16.35 -5.03 10.21
C ASP A 68 -17.63 -4.40 9.62
N CYS A 69 -17.81 -4.48 8.31
CA CYS A 69 -18.98 -3.95 7.63
C CYS A 69 -20.20 -4.85 7.79
N ASN A 70 -21.37 -4.25 7.98
CA ASN A 70 -22.65 -4.95 7.88
C ASN A 70 -23.13 -5.07 6.42
N GLU A 71 -24.21 -5.83 6.20
CA GLU A 71 -24.74 -6.09 4.84
C GLU A 71 -25.07 -4.83 4.04
N TYR A 72 -25.59 -3.79 4.69
CA TYR A 72 -25.93 -2.54 4.02
C TYR A 72 -24.68 -1.78 3.59
N GLU A 73 -23.68 -1.68 4.46
CA GLU A 73 -22.39 -1.03 4.16
C GLU A 73 -21.69 -1.72 3.00
N ILE A 74 -21.64 -3.07 3.01
CA ILE A 74 -21.05 -3.84 1.91
C ILE A 74 -21.73 -3.53 0.59
N ARG A 75 -23.08 -3.47 0.54
CA ARG A 75 -23.82 -3.17 -0.70
C ARG A 75 -23.45 -1.80 -1.25
N VAL A 76 -23.43 -0.77 -0.39
CA VAL A 76 -23.08 0.60 -0.79
C VAL A 76 -21.64 0.65 -1.31
N LEU A 77 -20.68 0.08 -0.58
CA LEU A 77 -19.28 0.05 -0.98
C LEU A 77 -19.08 -0.66 -2.32
N VAL A 78 -19.75 -1.81 -2.52
CA VAL A 78 -19.68 -2.58 -3.77
C VAL A 78 -20.23 -1.79 -4.95
N ASP A 79 -21.34 -1.09 -4.78
CA ASP A 79 -21.92 -0.30 -5.86
C ASP A 79 -21.03 0.89 -6.25
N VAL A 80 -20.42 1.57 -5.28
CA VAL A 80 -19.43 2.62 -5.54
C VAL A 80 -18.21 2.06 -6.26
N MET A 81 -17.66 0.93 -5.80
CA MET A 81 -16.50 0.29 -6.45
C MET A 81 -16.80 -0.11 -7.91
N LYS A 82 -17.99 -0.65 -8.19
CA LYS A 82 -18.42 -1.00 -9.56
C LYS A 82 -18.51 0.24 -10.45
N ALA A 83 -19.11 1.32 -9.94
CA ALA A 83 -19.22 2.58 -10.68
C ALA A 83 -17.83 3.13 -11.00
N THR A 84 -16.95 3.26 -10.00
CA THR A 84 -15.58 3.75 -10.17
C THR A 84 -14.77 2.88 -11.13
N LYS A 85 -14.85 1.56 -11.01
CA LYS A 85 -14.19 0.61 -11.93
C LYS A 85 -14.63 0.77 -13.38
N THR A 86 -15.92 1.00 -13.59
CA THR A 86 -16.48 1.24 -14.92
C THR A 86 -15.94 2.55 -15.49
N SER A 87 -15.97 3.64 -14.71
CA SER A 87 -15.44 4.94 -15.12
C SER A 87 -13.96 4.88 -15.51
N MET A 88 -13.11 4.23 -14.69
CA MET A 88 -11.68 4.08 -15.01
C MET A 88 -11.43 3.34 -16.32
N ARG A 89 -12.21 2.30 -16.61
CA ARG A 89 -12.08 1.53 -17.86
C ARG A 89 -12.51 2.35 -19.07
N THR A 90 -13.58 3.13 -18.95
CA THR A 90 -14.04 4.03 -20.01
C THR A 90 -12.98 5.08 -20.32
N VAL A 91 -12.40 5.72 -19.30
CA VAL A 91 -11.31 6.71 -19.49
C VAL A 91 -10.11 6.08 -20.16
N LYS A 92 -9.67 4.90 -19.70
CA LYS A 92 -8.55 4.19 -20.32
C LYS A 92 -8.79 3.83 -21.78
N LEU A 93 -10.02 3.42 -22.13
CA LEU A 93 -10.39 3.17 -23.53
C LEU A 93 -10.28 4.46 -24.36
N PHE A 94 -10.71 5.59 -23.81
CA PHE A 94 -10.58 6.89 -24.46
C PHE A 94 -9.13 7.32 -24.67
N GLU A 95 -8.28 7.17 -23.65
CA GLU A 95 -6.83 7.42 -23.76
C GLU A 95 -6.19 6.57 -24.86
N ASN A 96 -6.52 5.27 -24.90
CA ASN A 96 -6.02 4.38 -25.96
C ASN A 96 -6.49 4.83 -27.35
N MET A 97 -7.75 5.22 -27.50
CA MET A 97 -8.28 5.73 -28.78
C MET A 97 -7.57 7.02 -29.23
N ILE A 98 -7.18 7.90 -28.31
CA ILE A 98 -6.40 9.10 -28.68
C ILE A 98 -5.00 8.69 -29.16
N ASN A 99 -4.31 7.85 -28.40
CA ASN A 99 -2.93 7.44 -28.71
C ASN A 99 -2.80 6.62 -29.99
N GLU A 100 -3.85 5.91 -30.42
CA GLU A 100 -3.88 5.17 -31.70
C GLU A 100 -4.12 6.09 -32.91
N ASN A 101 -4.58 7.32 -32.70
CA ASN A 101 -4.86 8.30 -33.75
C ASN A 101 -3.75 9.36 -33.92
N GLU A 102 -2.67 9.30 -33.13
CA GLU A 102 -1.43 10.08 -33.25
C GLU A 102 -0.33 9.26 -33.95
#